data_AF-A0A177MPR3-F1
#
_entry.id   AF-A0A177MPR3-F1
#
_cell.length_a   1.000
_cell.length_b   1.000
_cell.length_c   1.000
_cell.angle_alpha   90.00
_cell.angle_beta   90.00
_cell.angle_gamma   90.00
#
_symmetry.space_group_name_H-M   'P 1'
#
loop_
_entity.id
_entity.type
_entity.pdbx_description
1 polymer ?
#
loop_
_entity_poly.entity_id
_entity_poly.type
_entity_poly.pdbx_seq_one_letter_code
_entity_poly.pdbx_strand_id
1 'polypeptide(L)'
;MRCFDRPKHSWRQSVVCLFCWVSLQAVQAEEAWLQRSQAIIQALEGQPRPDWLNSQDEQLDVKRQVQQVLDASQAIQTEALSTRLPTVASGLPTPTSNKPLTLLFVSFSLGESALKGIVEEAAGRDDVLLVFRGPKPGQKLPALMADLKRLLKGIDPLPNIVIDPTRFQRWSVSSVPDIVVEQEGKSRLHVRGVSSLSWLDEQIKAGKQGDLGALGDVGEITEIDLLEEIKRRMAAIDWKQKQQQAISRFWAQQKFEVLPVAQANRDRTVDLTITAPRDLTA
;
A
#
# COMPACT_ATOMS: atom_id res chain seq x y z
N MET A 1 -10.96 -71.88 42.48
CA MET A 1 -11.32 -72.54 41.19
C MET A 1 -12.47 -71.77 40.57
N ARG A 2 -12.26 -71.29 39.32
CA ARG A 2 -13.20 -70.96 38.22
C ARG A 2 -14.39 -70.00 38.53
N CYS A 3 -14.40 -68.75 38.02
CA CYS A 3 -14.64 -68.26 36.64
C CYS A 3 -16.13 -68.14 36.28
N PHE A 4 -16.61 -66.90 36.03
CA PHE A 4 -17.43 -66.41 34.90
C PHE A 4 -17.88 -64.96 35.25
N ASP A 5 -17.36 -63.84 34.72
CA ASP A 5 -17.32 -63.21 33.38
C ASP A 5 -18.44 -62.15 33.12
N ARG A 6 -18.03 -60.85 33.17
CA ARG A 6 -18.44 -59.62 32.43
C ARG A 6 -19.92 -59.10 32.38
N PRO A 7 -20.19 -57.80 32.05
CA PRO A 7 -19.34 -56.86 31.29
C PRO A 7 -19.14 -55.44 31.85
N LYS A 8 -18.21 -54.77 31.16
CA LYS A 8 -17.62 -53.44 31.35
C LYS A 8 -18.59 -52.32 30.94
N HIS A 9 -18.70 -51.28 31.76
CA HIS A 9 -19.24 -49.98 31.34
C HIS A 9 -18.08 -49.04 30.95
N SER A 10 -18.01 -48.71 29.65
CA SER A 10 -17.14 -47.68 29.08
C SER A 10 -17.80 -46.31 29.22
N TRP A 11 -17.33 -45.48 30.16
CA TRP A 11 -17.78 -44.09 30.21
C TRP A 11 -16.67 -43.14 30.68
N ARG A 12 -15.50 -43.18 30.03
CA ARG A 12 -14.44 -42.17 30.23
C ARG A 12 -13.57 -41.99 28.98
N GLN A 13 -14.16 -41.70 27.82
CA GLN A 13 -13.37 -41.20 26.67
C GLN A 13 -14.03 -40.07 25.86
N SER A 14 -15.28 -39.67 26.13
CA SER A 14 -15.98 -38.68 25.29
C SER A 14 -15.74 -37.20 25.66
N VAL A 15 -15.04 -36.88 26.74
CA VAL A 15 -14.90 -35.48 27.21
C VAL A 15 -13.74 -34.73 26.54
N VAL A 16 -12.71 -35.43 26.07
CA VAL A 16 -11.51 -34.78 25.49
C VAL A 16 -11.70 -34.38 24.01
N CYS A 17 -12.52 -35.10 23.24
CA CYS A 17 -12.83 -34.72 21.85
C CYS A 17 -13.79 -33.52 21.74
N LEU A 18 -14.63 -33.26 22.74
CA LEU A 18 -15.59 -32.15 22.72
C LEU A 18 -14.92 -30.78 22.89
N PHE A 19 -13.84 -30.70 23.68
CA PHE A 19 -13.13 -29.43 23.89
C PHE A 19 -12.34 -28.96 22.66
N CYS A 20 -11.71 -29.87 21.90
CA CYS A 20 -11.03 -29.50 20.66
C CYS A 20 -12.01 -29.02 19.55
N TRP A 21 -13.23 -29.55 19.54
CA TRP A 21 -14.22 -29.20 18.51
C TRP A 21 -14.88 -27.84 18.77
N VAL A 22 -15.14 -27.51 20.03
CA VAL A 22 -15.72 -26.22 20.43
C VAL A 22 -14.75 -25.06 20.18
N SER A 23 -13.45 -25.26 20.37
CA SER A 23 -12.45 -24.21 20.13
C SER A 23 -12.27 -23.86 18.65
N LEU A 24 -12.38 -24.83 17.73
CA LEU A 24 -12.30 -24.55 16.29
C LEU A 24 -13.57 -23.86 15.75
N GLN A 25 -14.75 -24.20 16.28
CA GLN A 25 -16.00 -23.57 15.87
C GLN A 25 -16.11 -22.10 16.31
N ALA A 26 -15.59 -21.76 17.50
CA ALA A 26 -15.62 -20.39 18.00
C ALA A 26 -14.78 -19.42 17.15
N VAL A 27 -13.58 -19.85 16.72
CA VAL A 27 -12.69 -19.02 15.88
C VAL A 27 -13.28 -18.80 14.48
N GLN A 28 -13.89 -19.82 13.87
CA GLN A 28 -14.55 -19.66 12.56
C GLN A 28 -15.83 -18.82 12.64
N ALA A 29 -16.57 -18.91 13.76
CA ALA A 29 -17.75 -18.08 13.99
C ALA A 29 -17.39 -16.60 14.18
N GLU A 30 -16.26 -16.29 14.85
CA GLU A 30 -15.77 -14.92 15.07
C GLU A 30 -15.40 -14.19 13.77
N GLU A 31 -15.00 -14.90 12.72
CA GLU A 31 -14.65 -14.28 11.43
C GLU A 31 -15.84 -14.21 10.46
N ALA A 32 -16.76 -15.18 10.52
CA ALA A 32 -17.91 -15.25 9.62
C ALA A 32 -18.89 -14.07 9.80
N TRP A 33 -19.14 -13.64 11.04
CA TRP A 33 -20.00 -12.46 11.27
C TRP A 33 -19.32 -11.17 10.78
N LEU A 34 -17.99 -11.05 10.91
CA LEU A 34 -17.24 -9.90 10.44
C LEU A 34 -17.31 -9.80 8.91
N GLN A 35 -17.06 -10.91 8.21
CA GLN A 35 -17.18 -10.99 6.75
C GLN A 35 -18.60 -10.62 6.28
N ARG A 36 -19.62 -11.16 6.96
CA ARG A 36 -21.02 -10.82 6.66
C ARG A 36 -21.31 -9.33 6.88
N SER A 37 -20.82 -8.75 7.96
CA SER A 37 -20.99 -7.33 8.26
C SER A 37 -20.30 -6.43 7.24
N GLN A 38 -19.07 -6.77 6.83
CA GLN A 38 -18.34 -6.06 5.78
C GLN A 38 -19.04 -6.14 4.44
N ALA A 39 -19.53 -7.33 4.04
CA ALA A 39 -20.28 -7.50 2.81
C ALA A 39 -21.57 -6.65 2.79
N ILE A 40 -22.28 -6.57 3.92
CA ILE A 40 -23.46 -5.71 4.05
C ILE A 40 -23.07 -4.23 3.92
N ILE A 41 -22.04 -3.77 4.63
CA ILE A 41 -21.62 -2.37 4.59
C ILE A 41 -21.15 -1.97 3.18
N GLN A 42 -20.35 -2.81 2.52
CA GLN A 42 -19.89 -2.58 1.14
C GLN A 42 -21.04 -2.59 0.14
N ALA A 43 -22.02 -3.49 0.29
CA ALA A 43 -23.20 -3.51 -0.57
C ALA A 43 -24.05 -2.24 -0.43
N LEU A 44 -24.04 -1.61 0.74
CA LEU A 44 -24.76 -0.36 1.03
C LEU A 44 -23.96 0.89 0.66
N GLU A 45 -22.65 0.79 0.42
CA GLU A 45 -21.79 1.92 0.09
C GLU A 45 -22.18 2.49 -1.29
N GLY A 46 -22.62 3.75 -1.32
CA GLY A 46 -23.11 4.42 -2.52
C GLY A 46 -24.59 4.16 -2.86
N GLN A 47 -25.30 3.33 -2.09
CA GLN A 47 -26.76 3.23 -2.24
C GLN A 47 -27.45 4.47 -1.67
N PRO A 48 -28.43 5.05 -2.40
CA PRO A 48 -29.21 6.15 -1.86
C PRO A 48 -30.03 5.66 -0.65
N ARG A 49 -30.16 6.52 0.36
CA ARG A 49 -31.00 6.27 1.53
C ARG A 49 -32.43 5.94 1.06
N PRO A 50 -33.02 4.79 1.47
CA PRO A 50 -34.35 4.40 1.02
C PRO A 50 -35.41 5.47 1.29
N ASP A 51 -36.30 5.70 0.33
CA ASP A 51 -37.27 6.80 0.38
C ASP A 51 -38.22 6.76 1.58
N TRP A 52 -38.55 5.56 2.06
CA TRP A 52 -39.37 5.36 3.26
C TRP A 52 -38.67 5.78 4.56
N LEU A 53 -37.34 5.85 4.58
CA LEU A 53 -36.55 6.40 5.71
C LEU A 53 -36.51 7.95 5.67
N ASN A 54 -37.07 8.54 4.61
CA ASN A 54 -37.16 9.99 4.37
C ASN A 54 -38.60 10.53 4.54
N SER A 55 -39.58 9.70 4.94
CA SER A 55 -40.98 10.15 5.02
C SER A 55 -41.26 11.00 6.25
N GLN A 56 -41.96 12.14 6.24
CA GLN A 56 -42.37 13.20 5.29
C GLN A 56 -43.43 14.00 6.10
N ASP A 57 -43.23 15.27 6.45
CA ASP A 57 -44.06 16.35 5.86
C ASP A 57 -43.31 17.70 5.75
N GLU A 58 -42.36 18.01 6.65
CA GLU A 58 -41.69 19.33 6.64
C GLU A 58 -40.56 19.46 5.59
N GLN A 59 -39.98 18.34 5.14
CA GLN A 59 -38.85 18.37 4.21
C GLN A 59 -39.24 18.63 2.76
N LEU A 60 -40.49 18.42 2.36
CA LEU A 60 -40.92 18.65 0.97
C LEU A 60 -40.99 20.14 0.62
N ASP A 61 -41.42 20.99 1.56
CA ASP A 61 -41.45 22.45 1.36
C ASP A 61 -40.05 23.05 1.37
N VAL A 62 -39.18 22.61 2.30
CA VAL A 62 -37.78 23.03 2.35
C VAL A 62 -37.03 22.57 1.10
N LYS A 63 -37.27 21.35 0.61
CA LYS A 63 -36.64 20.84 -0.62
C LYS A 63 -37.12 21.59 -1.86
N ARG A 64 -38.40 22.03 -1.93
CA ARG A 64 -38.87 22.92 -3.01
C ARG A 64 -38.23 24.30 -2.94
N GLN A 65 -38.08 24.88 -1.75
CA GLN A 65 -37.40 26.18 -1.57
C GLN A 65 -35.90 26.10 -1.88
N VAL A 66 -35.22 25.04 -1.43
CA VAL A 66 -33.81 24.80 -1.72
C VAL A 66 -33.59 24.53 -3.21
N GLN A 67 -34.49 23.81 -3.87
CA GLN A 67 -34.45 23.61 -5.32
C GLN A 67 -34.62 24.93 -6.08
N GLN A 68 -35.55 25.79 -5.68
CA GLN A 68 -35.72 27.12 -6.28
C GLN A 68 -34.49 28.02 -6.11
N VAL A 69 -33.82 27.96 -4.95
CA VAL A 69 -32.59 28.71 -4.68
C VAL A 69 -31.39 28.15 -5.47
N LEU A 70 -31.32 26.82 -5.62
CA LEU A 70 -30.31 26.15 -6.45
C LEU A 70 -30.49 26.46 -7.94
N ASP A 71 -31.72 26.40 -8.45
CA ASP A 71 -32.03 26.70 -9.85
C ASP A 71 -31.75 28.19 -10.15
N ALA A 72 -32.07 29.10 -9.22
CA ALA A 72 -31.71 30.52 -9.31
C ALA A 72 -30.19 30.74 -9.26
N SER A 73 -29.44 29.97 -8.46
CA SER A 73 -27.98 30.04 -8.40
C SER A 73 -27.31 29.44 -9.64
N GLN A 74 -27.88 28.39 -10.22
CA GLN A 74 -27.40 27.80 -11.47
C GLN A 74 -27.61 28.75 -12.65
N ALA A 75 -28.74 29.45 -12.73
CA ALA A 75 -28.94 30.50 -13.73
C ALA A 75 -27.85 31.59 -13.67
N ILE A 76 -27.46 31.99 -12.46
CA ILE A 76 -26.36 32.97 -12.22
C ILE A 76 -24.98 32.37 -12.56
N GLN A 77 -24.75 31.09 -12.30
CA GLN A 77 -23.48 30.41 -12.62
C GLN A 77 -23.30 30.13 -14.12
N THR A 78 -24.39 29.88 -14.84
CA THR A 78 -24.34 29.62 -16.30
C THR A 78 -23.99 30.90 -17.08
N GLU A 79 -24.40 32.08 -16.59
CA GLU A 79 -23.94 33.37 -17.13
C GLU A 79 -22.45 33.68 -16.82
N ALA A 80 -21.93 33.16 -15.70
CA ALA A 80 -20.55 33.42 -15.26
C ALA A 80 -19.49 32.43 -15.81
N LEU A 81 -19.86 31.19 -16.17
CA LEU A 81 -18.92 30.13 -16.57
C LEU A 81 -18.61 30.06 -18.08
N SER A 82 -19.11 30.97 -18.91
CA SER A 82 -18.71 31.03 -20.34
C SER A 82 -17.26 31.49 -20.56
N THR A 83 -16.45 31.66 -19.50
CA THR A 83 -15.04 32.07 -19.58
C THR A 83 -14.09 30.94 -19.15
N ARG A 84 -13.85 30.00 -20.08
CA ARG A 84 -12.56 29.36 -20.47
C ARG A 84 -11.60 28.80 -19.39
N LEU A 85 -11.26 27.49 -19.48
CA LEU A 85 -9.92 26.87 -19.78
C LEU A 85 -9.73 25.43 -19.18
N PRO A 86 -8.76 24.63 -19.70
CA PRO A 86 -8.84 23.17 -19.85
C PRO A 86 -8.06 22.35 -18.80
N THR A 87 -8.29 21.04 -18.81
CA THR A 87 -7.70 20.01 -17.94
C THR A 87 -6.39 19.45 -18.51
N VAL A 88 -5.35 19.32 -17.67
CA VAL A 88 -4.08 18.64 -17.94
C VAL A 88 -4.10 17.25 -17.30
N ALA A 89 -3.85 16.20 -18.10
CA ALA A 89 -3.73 14.82 -17.66
C ALA A 89 -2.29 14.46 -17.26
N SER A 90 -2.12 13.74 -16.15
CA SER A 90 -0.86 13.12 -15.74
C SER A 90 -0.84 11.64 -16.14
N GLY A 91 0.20 11.23 -16.88
CA GLY A 91 0.50 9.83 -17.20
C GLY A 91 1.97 9.54 -16.93
N LEU A 92 2.25 8.41 -16.28
CA LEU A 92 3.58 7.90 -15.96
C LEU A 92 4.10 7.07 -17.17
N PRO A 93 5.29 7.34 -17.74
CA PRO A 93 5.91 6.46 -18.71
C PRO A 93 6.92 5.50 -18.06
N THR A 94 6.74 4.21 -18.26
CA THR A 94 7.80 3.19 -18.19
C THR A 94 8.54 3.15 -19.53
N PRO A 95 9.89 3.26 -19.60
CA PRO A 95 10.59 3.08 -20.86
C PRO A 95 11.06 1.63 -21.02
N THR A 96 10.44 0.92 -21.97
CA THR A 96 11.09 -0.15 -22.72
C THR A 96 12.11 0.50 -23.65
N SER A 97 13.34 0.71 -23.17
CA SER A 97 14.42 1.30 -23.97
C SER A 97 15.61 0.35 -23.97
N ASN A 98 16.05 -0.06 -25.16
CA ASN A 98 17.21 -0.94 -25.36
C ASN A 98 18.56 -0.22 -25.10
N LYS A 99 18.51 0.94 -24.43
CA LYS A 99 19.68 1.74 -24.07
C LYS A 99 20.34 1.17 -22.81
N PRO A 100 21.68 1.16 -22.71
CA PRO A 100 22.36 0.83 -21.46
C PRO A 100 21.90 1.77 -20.33
N LEU A 101 21.64 1.22 -19.16
CA LEU A 101 21.29 1.96 -17.95
C LEU A 101 22.49 1.94 -17.00
N THR A 102 22.99 3.12 -16.65
CA THR A 102 24.08 3.29 -15.68
C THR A 102 23.51 3.36 -14.27
N LEU A 103 23.80 2.35 -13.45
CA LEU A 103 23.49 2.31 -12.03
C LEU A 103 24.69 2.83 -11.25
N LEU A 104 24.55 3.95 -10.56
CA LEU A 104 25.58 4.50 -9.68
C LEU A 104 25.13 4.32 -8.22
N PHE A 105 25.77 3.40 -7.52
CA PHE A 105 25.52 3.07 -6.12
C PHE A 105 26.23 4.06 -5.21
N VAL A 106 25.47 4.65 -4.31
CA VAL A 106 25.93 5.71 -3.40
C VAL A 106 25.45 5.49 -1.97
N SER A 107 26.17 6.09 -1.02
CA SER A 107 25.86 6.08 0.40
C SER A 107 26.07 7.47 0.99
N PHE A 108 25.36 7.78 2.07
CA PHE A 108 25.63 8.94 2.91
C PHE A 108 27.03 8.89 3.59
N SER A 109 27.73 7.76 3.57
CA SER A 109 29.13 7.67 4.01
C SER A 109 30.10 8.50 3.18
N LEU A 110 29.77 8.76 1.89
CA LEU A 110 30.62 9.54 0.98
C LEU A 110 30.74 11.02 1.39
N GLY A 111 29.85 11.49 2.28
CA GLY A 111 29.79 12.88 2.69
C GLY A 111 28.93 13.75 1.76
N GLU A 112 28.47 14.88 2.29
CA GLU A 112 27.51 15.75 1.60
C GLU A 112 28.11 16.43 0.35
N SER A 113 29.40 16.79 0.39
CA SER A 113 30.08 17.42 -0.75
C SER A 113 30.20 16.47 -1.94
N ALA A 114 30.64 15.23 -1.72
CA ALA A 114 30.77 14.21 -2.75
C ALA A 114 29.41 13.86 -3.35
N LEU A 115 28.40 13.63 -2.50
CA LEU A 115 27.03 13.35 -2.94
C LEU A 115 26.45 14.50 -3.77
N LYS A 116 26.70 15.75 -3.38
CA LYS A 116 26.23 16.91 -4.14
C LYS A 116 26.86 16.94 -5.54
N GLY A 117 28.16 16.72 -5.66
CA GLY A 117 28.83 16.65 -6.96
C GLY A 117 28.28 15.52 -7.86
N ILE A 118 28.00 14.35 -7.27
CA ILE A 118 27.39 13.22 -7.98
C ILE A 118 25.98 13.55 -8.47
N VAL A 119 25.17 14.15 -7.61
CA VAL A 119 23.80 14.57 -7.92
C VAL A 119 23.78 15.61 -9.03
N GLU A 120 24.71 16.57 -9.00
CA GLU A 120 24.90 17.59 -10.05
C GLU A 120 25.32 16.96 -11.38
N GLU A 121 26.25 16.00 -11.39
CA GLU A 121 26.69 15.33 -12.62
C GLU A 121 25.61 14.43 -13.22
N ALA A 122 24.75 13.84 -12.39
CA ALA A 122 23.63 13.01 -12.81
C ALA A 122 22.38 13.81 -13.20
N ALA A 123 22.34 15.12 -12.91
CA ALA A 123 21.18 15.97 -13.16
C ALA A 123 20.84 15.99 -14.66
N GLY A 124 19.59 15.66 -15.01
CA GLY A 124 19.10 15.67 -16.39
C GLY A 124 19.51 14.48 -17.25
N ARG A 125 20.25 13.51 -16.70
CA ARG A 125 20.61 12.27 -17.39
C ARG A 125 19.49 11.23 -17.24
N ASP A 126 18.89 10.81 -18.36
CA ASP A 126 17.88 9.75 -18.40
C ASP A 126 18.48 8.34 -18.38
N ASP A 127 19.78 8.23 -18.68
CA ASP A 127 20.57 6.99 -18.72
C ASP A 127 21.25 6.65 -17.38
N VAL A 128 21.15 7.52 -16.38
CA VAL A 128 21.79 7.34 -15.07
C VAL A 128 20.74 7.22 -13.97
N LEU A 129 20.93 6.22 -13.11
CA LEU A 129 20.10 5.97 -11.93
C LEU A 129 20.99 5.91 -10.68
N LEU A 130 20.79 6.85 -9.77
CA LEU A 130 21.44 6.87 -8.46
C LEU A 130 20.72 5.91 -7.52
N VAL A 131 21.45 4.94 -6.95
CA VAL A 131 20.87 3.87 -6.15
C VAL A 131 21.35 3.99 -4.70
N PHE A 132 20.41 4.22 -3.78
CA PHE A 132 20.63 4.15 -2.33
C PHE A 132 20.11 2.83 -1.78
N ARG A 133 20.77 2.31 -0.75
CA ARG A 133 20.37 1.03 -0.14
C ARG A 133 19.14 1.17 0.78
N GLY A 134 19.05 2.26 1.53
CA GLY A 134 18.03 2.42 2.55
C GLY A 134 18.24 3.65 3.43
N PRO A 135 17.55 3.72 4.59
CA PRO A 135 17.78 4.75 5.58
C PRO A 135 19.03 4.48 6.42
N LYS A 136 19.54 5.50 7.10
CA LYS A 136 20.59 5.32 8.12
C LYS A 136 20.10 4.46 9.29
N PRO A 137 20.99 3.84 10.07
CA PRO A 137 20.61 3.07 11.26
C PRO A 137 19.74 3.92 12.21
N GLY A 138 18.57 3.39 12.60
CA GLY A 138 17.60 4.07 13.46
C GLY A 138 16.77 5.17 12.78
N GLN A 139 17.07 5.53 11.53
CA GLN A 139 16.34 6.56 10.78
C GLN A 139 15.02 6.00 10.20
N LYS A 140 13.95 6.80 10.27
CA LYS A 140 12.66 6.48 9.64
C LYS A 140 12.61 6.97 8.19
N LEU A 141 11.79 6.32 7.35
CA LEU A 141 11.65 6.66 5.93
C LEU A 141 11.32 8.15 5.66
N PRO A 142 10.43 8.83 6.41
CA PRO A 142 10.18 10.26 6.18
C PRO A 142 11.41 11.15 6.41
N ALA A 143 12.28 10.79 7.36
CA ALA A 143 13.51 11.53 7.62
C ALA A 143 14.54 11.33 6.48
N LEU A 144 14.61 10.12 5.91
CA LEU A 144 15.40 9.87 4.70
C LEU A 144 14.91 10.72 3.52
N MET A 145 13.60 10.82 3.31
CA MET A 145 13.04 11.67 2.27
C MET A 145 13.39 13.15 2.48
N ALA A 146 13.42 13.61 3.73
CA ALA A 146 13.83 14.97 4.06
C ALA A 146 15.33 15.21 3.77
N ASP A 147 16.18 14.25 4.08
CA ASP A 147 17.62 14.31 3.75
C ASP A 147 17.85 14.33 2.24
N LEU A 148 17.14 13.50 1.46
CA LEU A 148 17.21 13.52 0.00
C LEU A 148 16.72 14.86 -0.57
N LYS A 149 15.61 15.41 -0.06
CA LYS A 149 15.12 16.73 -0.47
C LYS A 149 16.13 17.84 -0.18
N ARG A 150 16.86 17.75 0.94
CA ARG A 150 17.94 18.69 1.27
C ARG A 150 19.09 18.58 0.28
N LEU A 151 19.50 17.36 -0.06
CA LEU A 151 20.57 17.10 -1.03
C LEU A 151 20.22 17.62 -2.43
N LEU A 152 18.95 17.48 -2.84
CA LEU A 152 18.45 17.91 -4.15
C LEU A 152 18.12 19.41 -4.24
N LYS A 153 18.29 20.17 -3.16
CA LYS A 153 17.87 21.58 -3.14
C LYS A 153 18.68 22.41 -4.14
N GLY A 154 17.98 23.03 -5.09
CA GLY A 154 18.59 23.89 -6.11
C GLY A 154 19.09 23.17 -7.35
N ILE A 155 18.78 21.87 -7.49
CA ILE A 155 19.10 21.07 -8.67
C ILE A 155 17.88 21.05 -9.61
N ASP A 156 18.06 21.49 -10.85
CA ASP A 156 17.05 21.44 -11.91
C ASP A 156 17.76 21.27 -13.27
N PRO A 157 17.47 20.21 -14.05
CA PRO A 157 16.54 19.12 -13.80
C PRO A 157 16.99 18.14 -12.71
N LEU A 158 16.02 17.49 -12.04
CA LEU A 158 16.32 16.48 -11.01
C LEU A 158 16.94 15.21 -11.62
N PRO A 159 17.92 14.57 -10.95
CA PRO A 159 18.42 13.27 -11.35
C PRO A 159 17.43 12.15 -10.99
N ASN A 160 17.58 10.99 -11.64
CA ASN A 160 16.84 9.80 -11.27
C ASN A 160 17.46 9.16 -10.02
N ILE A 161 16.71 9.11 -8.92
CA ILE A 161 17.14 8.49 -7.66
C ILE A 161 16.16 7.38 -7.28
N VAL A 162 16.68 6.24 -6.84
CA VAL A 162 15.90 5.12 -6.30
C VAL A 162 16.48 4.62 -5.00
N ILE A 163 15.61 4.14 -4.10
CA ILE A 163 16.01 3.36 -2.93
C ILE A 163 15.70 1.90 -3.25
N ASP A 164 16.74 1.13 -3.51
CA ASP A 164 16.59 -0.27 -3.91
C ASP A 164 17.68 -1.16 -3.31
N PRO A 165 17.43 -1.78 -2.14
CA PRO A 165 18.36 -2.73 -1.54
C PRO A 165 18.56 -4.00 -2.40
N THR A 166 17.60 -4.36 -3.26
CA THR A 166 17.71 -5.58 -4.08
C THR A 166 18.76 -5.44 -5.17
N ARG A 167 18.96 -4.23 -5.71
CA ARG A 167 20.04 -3.94 -6.67
C ARG A 167 21.43 -4.07 -6.03
N PHE A 168 21.59 -3.65 -4.78
CA PHE A 168 22.84 -3.87 -4.04
C PHE A 168 23.16 -5.36 -3.90
N GLN A 169 22.15 -6.18 -3.58
CA GLN A 169 22.31 -7.63 -3.46
C GLN A 169 22.59 -8.28 -4.82
N ARG A 170 21.83 -7.93 -5.86
CA ARG A 170 21.95 -8.48 -7.22
C ARG A 170 23.35 -8.27 -7.80
N TRP A 171 23.93 -7.09 -7.59
CA TRP A 171 25.25 -6.75 -8.11
C TRP A 171 26.37 -6.93 -7.08
N SER A 172 26.07 -7.52 -5.91
CA SER A 172 27.03 -7.78 -4.84
C SER A 172 27.85 -6.55 -4.42
N VAL A 173 27.19 -5.38 -4.39
CA VAL A 173 27.84 -4.11 -4.04
C VAL A 173 28.06 -4.05 -2.54
N SER A 174 29.33 -4.12 -2.12
CA SER A 174 29.74 -4.08 -0.71
C SER A 174 30.39 -2.76 -0.30
N SER A 175 30.70 -1.88 -1.25
CA SER A 175 31.41 -0.61 -1.03
C SER A 175 30.97 0.41 -2.07
N VAL A 176 31.12 1.71 -1.79
CA VAL A 176 30.70 2.80 -2.67
C VAL A 176 31.79 3.88 -2.82
N PRO A 177 31.81 4.69 -3.88
CA PRO A 177 30.92 4.64 -5.05
C PRO A 177 31.21 3.38 -5.89
N ASP A 178 30.17 2.86 -6.53
CA ASP A 178 30.24 1.70 -7.41
C ASP A 178 29.32 1.94 -8.62
N ILE A 179 29.82 1.70 -9.83
CA ILE A 179 29.09 1.89 -11.08
C ILE A 179 28.90 0.55 -11.77
N VAL A 180 27.66 0.24 -12.11
CA VAL A 180 27.29 -0.90 -12.97
C VAL A 180 26.52 -0.39 -14.18
N VAL A 181 27.02 -0.65 -15.37
CA VAL A 181 26.31 -0.40 -16.62
C VAL A 181 25.51 -1.65 -16.98
N GLU A 182 24.19 -1.59 -16.84
CA GLU A 182 23.26 -2.67 -17.16
C GLU A 182 22.79 -2.57 -18.61
N GLN A 183 22.87 -3.67 -19.36
CA GLN A 183 22.26 -3.80 -20.69
C GLN A 183 21.61 -5.18 -20.77
N GLU A 184 20.33 -5.24 -21.16
CA GLU A 184 19.55 -6.49 -21.26
C GLU A 184 19.59 -7.35 -19.98
N GLY A 185 19.58 -6.72 -18.81
CA GLY A 185 19.61 -7.44 -17.52
C GLY A 185 20.98 -7.99 -17.11
N LYS A 186 22.05 -7.69 -17.87
CA LYS A 186 23.42 -8.14 -17.60
C LYS A 186 24.36 -6.95 -17.36
N SER A 187 25.42 -7.17 -16.59
CA SER A 187 26.47 -6.18 -16.42
C SER A 187 27.32 -6.15 -17.68
N ARG A 188 27.36 -4.99 -18.33
CA ARG A 188 28.26 -4.69 -19.45
C ARG A 188 29.61 -4.17 -18.92
N LEU A 189 29.57 -3.37 -17.86
CA LEU A 189 30.75 -2.79 -17.22
C LEU A 189 30.48 -2.62 -15.73
N HIS A 190 31.47 -2.96 -14.90
CA HIS A 190 31.42 -2.78 -13.44
C HIS A 190 32.73 -2.12 -12.98
N VAL A 191 32.66 -1.05 -12.19
CA VAL A 191 33.82 -0.37 -11.63
C VAL A 191 33.56 0.17 -10.23
N ARG A 192 34.51 -0.04 -9.32
CA ARG A 192 34.45 0.42 -7.94
C ARG A 192 35.37 1.63 -7.71
N GLY A 193 34.96 2.51 -6.80
CA GLY A 193 35.75 3.68 -6.38
C GLY A 193 35.72 4.85 -7.37
N VAL A 194 34.83 4.81 -8.37
CA VAL A 194 34.67 5.89 -9.35
C VAL A 194 33.25 6.44 -9.28
N SER A 195 33.13 7.77 -9.24
CA SER A 195 31.84 8.47 -9.28
C SER A 195 31.68 9.42 -10.47
N SER A 196 32.75 9.62 -11.26
CA SER A 196 32.74 10.48 -12.45
C SER A 196 32.04 9.78 -13.62
N LEU A 197 30.92 10.35 -14.05
CA LEU A 197 30.14 9.86 -15.18
C LEU A 197 30.79 10.22 -16.51
N SER A 198 31.43 11.39 -16.59
CA SER A 198 32.24 11.81 -17.73
C SER A 198 33.39 10.85 -18.03
N TRP A 199 34.14 10.42 -17.01
CA TRP A 199 35.18 9.40 -17.16
C TRP A 199 34.59 8.05 -17.63
N LEU A 200 33.44 7.65 -17.09
CA LEU A 200 32.75 6.42 -17.50
C LEU A 200 32.38 6.47 -18.99
N ASP A 201 31.84 7.59 -19.46
CA ASP A 201 31.48 7.80 -20.87
C ASP A 201 32.70 7.63 -21.79
N GLU A 202 33.88 8.10 -21.37
CA GLU A 202 35.15 7.89 -22.09
C GLU A 202 35.56 6.42 -22.15
N GLN A 203 35.43 5.68 -21.04
CA GLN A 203 35.75 4.24 -21.01
C GLN A 203 34.80 3.42 -21.89
N ILE A 204 33.52 3.77 -21.90
CA ILE A 204 32.52 3.14 -22.78
C ILE A 204 32.85 3.42 -24.25
N LYS A 205 33.20 4.67 -24.60
CA LYS A 205 33.63 5.04 -25.96
C LYS A 205 34.92 4.33 -26.38
N ALA A 206 35.84 4.11 -25.44
CA ALA A 206 37.05 3.32 -25.65
C ALA A 206 36.80 1.80 -25.77
N GLY A 207 35.54 1.36 -25.67
CA GLY A 207 35.15 -0.04 -25.84
C GLY A 207 35.49 -0.94 -24.65
N LYS A 208 35.78 -0.37 -23.48
CA LYS A 208 36.01 -1.15 -22.26
C LYS A 208 34.73 -1.86 -21.83
N GLN A 209 34.86 -3.10 -21.36
CA GLN A 209 33.76 -3.96 -20.91
C GLN A 209 34.26 -4.88 -19.80
N GLY A 210 33.31 -5.46 -19.04
CA GLY A 210 33.59 -6.35 -17.91
C GLY A 210 33.85 -5.61 -16.61
N ASP A 211 34.38 -6.32 -15.61
CA ASP A 211 34.78 -5.74 -14.34
C ASP A 211 36.15 -5.07 -14.48
N LEU A 212 36.21 -3.76 -14.24
CA LEU A 212 37.43 -2.94 -14.27
C LEU A 212 38.14 -2.91 -12.91
N GLY A 213 37.57 -3.55 -11.88
CA GLY A 213 38.11 -3.57 -10.53
C GLY A 213 37.85 -2.27 -9.77
N ALA A 214 38.73 -1.99 -8.81
CA ALA A 214 38.70 -0.76 -8.02
C ALA A 214 39.73 0.23 -8.60
N LEU A 215 39.25 1.41 -9.01
CA LEU A 215 40.08 2.45 -9.65
C LEU A 215 40.10 3.76 -8.84
N GLY A 216 39.65 3.73 -7.59
CA GLY A 216 39.70 4.84 -6.66
C GLY A 216 39.34 4.39 -5.24
N ASP A 217 39.23 5.36 -4.34
CA ASP A 217 38.89 5.09 -2.94
C ASP A 217 37.45 4.60 -2.81
N VAL A 218 37.26 3.63 -1.93
CA VAL A 218 35.95 3.07 -1.61
C VAL A 218 35.62 3.30 -0.14
N GLY A 219 34.39 3.69 0.12
CA GLY A 219 33.79 3.83 1.44
C GLY A 219 32.83 2.68 1.76
N GLU A 220 32.59 2.49 3.05
CA GLU A 220 31.58 1.56 3.54
C GLU A 220 30.16 2.09 3.30
N ILE A 221 29.17 1.18 3.31
CA ILE A 221 27.76 1.55 3.16
C ILE A 221 27.16 1.77 4.56
N THR A 222 26.80 3.01 4.88
CA THR A 222 26.23 3.35 6.21
C THR A 222 24.77 2.89 6.34
N GLU A 223 24.03 2.84 5.25
CA GLU A 223 22.59 2.55 5.26
C GLU A 223 22.30 1.10 5.63
N ILE A 224 21.19 0.91 6.34
CA ILE A 224 20.67 -0.44 6.58
C ILE A 224 20.07 -0.99 5.28
N ASP A 225 20.09 -2.31 5.18
CA ASP A 225 19.32 -3.01 4.16
C ASP A 225 17.82 -2.85 4.45
N LEU A 226 17.15 -1.99 3.68
CA LEU A 226 15.74 -1.69 3.91
C LEU A 226 14.87 -2.95 3.77
N LEU A 227 15.24 -3.88 2.88
CA LEU A 227 14.48 -5.11 2.68
C LEU A 227 14.62 -6.02 3.90
N GLU A 228 15.83 -6.24 4.39
CA GLU A 228 16.05 -7.06 5.58
C GLU A 228 15.44 -6.41 6.83
N GLU A 229 15.48 -5.08 6.93
CA GLU A 229 14.81 -4.36 8.01
C GLU A 229 13.29 -4.55 7.98
N ILE A 230 12.68 -4.47 6.80
CA ILE A 230 11.24 -4.70 6.63
C ILE A 230 10.89 -6.15 7.01
N LYS A 231 11.66 -7.13 6.52
CA LYS A 231 11.49 -8.55 6.89
C LYS A 231 11.57 -8.75 8.40
N ARG A 232 12.62 -8.21 9.04
CA ARG A 232 12.83 -8.28 10.48
C ARG A 232 11.66 -7.68 11.25
N ARG A 233 11.19 -6.50 10.85
CA ARG A 233 10.04 -5.84 11.49
C ARG A 233 8.77 -6.65 11.33
N MET A 234 8.50 -7.18 10.13
CA MET A 234 7.30 -7.99 9.89
C MET A 234 7.31 -9.29 10.70
N ALA A 235 8.47 -9.92 10.86
CA ALA A 235 8.62 -11.11 11.68
C ALA A 235 8.37 -10.85 13.18
N ALA A 236 8.66 -9.62 13.65
CA ALA A 236 8.42 -9.21 15.02
C ALA A 236 6.97 -8.78 15.32
N ILE A 237 6.09 -8.68 14.30
CA ILE A 237 4.69 -8.29 14.48
C ILE A 237 3.87 -9.49 14.95
N ASP A 238 3.17 -9.33 16.08
CA ASP A 238 2.13 -10.26 16.50
C ASP A 238 0.86 -10.03 15.66
N TRP A 239 0.76 -10.77 14.56
CA TRP A 239 -0.39 -10.72 13.65
C TRP A 239 -1.71 -11.11 14.33
N LYS A 240 -1.67 -12.05 15.27
CA LYS A 240 -2.86 -12.53 15.97
C LYS A 240 -3.40 -11.46 16.90
N GLN A 241 -2.54 -10.81 17.68
CA GLN A 241 -2.94 -9.70 18.52
C GLN A 241 -3.45 -8.52 17.68
N LYS A 242 -2.79 -8.21 16.56
CA LYS A 242 -3.23 -7.14 15.64
C LYS A 242 -4.61 -7.44 15.05
N GLN A 243 -4.88 -8.69 14.67
CA GLN A 243 -6.20 -9.13 14.21
C GLN A 243 -7.27 -8.93 15.29
N GLN A 244 -7.03 -9.42 16.51
CA GLN A 244 -7.99 -9.26 17.62
C GLN A 244 -8.27 -7.79 17.94
N GLN A 245 -7.24 -6.95 17.94
CA GLN A 245 -7.39 -5.51 18.11
C GLN A 245 -8.23 -4.89 16.98
N ALA A 246 -8.03 -5.30 15.73
CA ALA A 246 -8.82 -4.83 14.61
C ALA A 246 -10.31 -5.23 14.75
N ILE A 247 -10.59 -6.48 15.11
CA ILE A 247 -11.95 -6.97 15.37
C ILE A 247 -12.62 -6.15 16.49
N SER A 248 -11.92 -5.93 17.61
CA SER A 248 -12.47 -5.17 18.74
C SER A 248 -12.81 -3.70 18.40
N ARG A 249 -12.05 -3.10 17.47
CA ARG A 249 -12.24 -1.72 17.02
C ARG A 249 -13.25 -1.59 15.88
N PHE A 250 -13.63 -2.71 15.25
CA PHE A 250 -14.45 -2.72 14.04
C PHE A 250 -15.73 -1.89 14.23
N TRP A 251 -16.54 -2.21 15.25
CA TRP A 251 -17.80 -1.51 15.53
C TRP A 251 -17.60 -0.07 16.02
N ALA A 252 -16.55 0.18 16.81
CA ALA A 252 -16.25 1.51 17.34
C ALA A 252 -15.86 2.52 16.24
N GLN A 253 -15.34 2.04 15.12
CA GLN A 253 -14.91 2.89 13.99
C GLN A 253 -15.96 2.97 12.87
N GLN A 254 -17.04 2.19 12.93
CA GLN A 254 -18.11 2.28 11.94
C GLN A 254 -18.91 3.57 12.12
N LYS A 255 -19.23 4.22 11.00
CA LYS A 255 -20.15 5.36 10.97
C LYS A 255 -21.55 4.82 10.77
N PHE A 256 -22.43 5.07 11.74
CA PHE A 256 -23.84 4.71 11.66
C PHE A 256 -24.70 5.94 11.42
N GLU A 257 -25.74 5.78 10.60
CA GLU A 257 -26.84 6.72 10.53
C GLU A 257 -27.63 6.68 11.84
N VAL A 258 -27.75 7.84 12.49
CA VAL A 258 -28.46 7.95 13.77
C VAL A 258 -29.95 8.10 13.48
N LEU A 259 -30.74 7.12 13.89
CA LEU A 259 -32.20 7.18 13.82
C LEU A 259 -32.76 7.92 15.04
N PRO A 260 -33.86 8.69 14.88
CA PRO A 260 -34.50 9.36 16.00
C PRO A 260 -35.03 8.34 17.01
N VAL A 261 -35.01 8.71 18.29
CA VAL A 261 -35.55 7.87 19.37
C VAL A 261 -37.06 7.70 19.18
N ALA A 262 -37.54 6.46 19.23
CA ALA A 262 -38.96 6.16 19.14
C ALA A 262 -39.73 6.74 20.34
N GLN A 263 -40.78 7.51 20.08
CA GLN A 263 -41.58 8.17 21.13
C GLN A 263 -42.73 7.30 21.66
N ALA A 264 -43.19 6.33 20.87
CA ALA A 264 -44.29 5.45 21.24
C ALA A 264 -44.12 4.07 20.61
N ASN A 265 -44.59 3.04 21.32
CA ASN A 265 -44.69 1.70 20.78
C ASN A 265 -45.88 1.61 19.81
N ARG A 266 -45.72 0.84 18.73
CA ARG A 266 -46.78 0.56 17.76
C ARG A 266 -46.73 -0.91 17.37
N ASP A 267 -47.82 -1.61 17.63
CA ASP A 267 -48.01 -2.99 17.19
C ASP A 267 -48.70 -3.00 15.82
N ARG A 268 -48.21 -3.84 14.92
CA ARG A 268 -48.76 -4.02 13.58
C ARG A 268 -48.91 -5.52 13.31
N THR A 269 -50.12 -5.94 12.96
CA THR A 269 -50.38 -7.29 12.47
C THR A 269 -50.25 -7.27 10.96
N VAL A 270 -49.37 -8.12 10.41
CA VAL A 270 -49.22 -8.31 8.96
C VAL A 270 -49.88 -9.63 8.60
N ASP A 271 -50.85 -9.60 7.70
CA ASP A 271 -51.41 -10.81 7.12
C ASP A 271 -50.47 -11.32 6.02
N LEU A 272 -49.91 -12.51 6.24
CA LEU A 272 -48.96 -13.16 5.33
C LEU A 272 -49.67 -14.11 4.36
N THR A 273 -50.99 -14.04 4.24
CA THR A 273 -51.75 -14.86 3.30
C THR A 273 -51.32 -14.53 1.87
N ILE A 274 -50.68 -15.50 1.22
CA ILE A 274 -50.31 -15.45 -0.19
C ILE A 274 -51.32 -16.27 -1.00
N THR A 275 -51.85 -15.70 -2.09
CA THR A 275 -52.72 -16.42 -3.02
C THR A 275 -51.87 -16.93 -4.18
N ALA A 276 -51.79 -18.24 -4.38
CA ALA A 276 -51.16 -18.84 -5.55
C ALA A 276 -52.15 -18.86 -6.72
N PRO A 277 -51.93 -18.07 -7.80
CA PRO A 277 -52.93 -17.92 -8.87
C PRO A 277 -52.98 -19.10 -9.86
N ARG A 278 -52.07 -20.08 -9.74
CA ARG A 278 -52.01 -21.27 -10.60
C ARG A 278 -51.53 -22.47 -9.80
N ASP A 279 -52.05 -23.64 -10.15
CA ASP A 279 -51.62 -24.91 -9.57
C ASP A 279 -50.16 -25.20 -9.93
N LEU A 280 -49.41 -25.72 -8.95
CA LEU A 280 -48.05 -26.21 -9.15
C LEU A 280 -48.13 -27.60 -9.77
N THR A 281 -47.74 -27.74 -11.03
CA THR A 281 -47.54 -29.04 -11.66
C THR A 281 -46.18 -29.61 -11.25
N ALA A 282 -46.17 -30.87 -10.80
CA ALA A 282 -44.97 -31.62 -10.41
C ALA A 282 -44.09 -31.97 -11.61
#